data_AF-E4XGB1-F1
#
_entry.id   AF-E4XGB1-F1
#
_cell.length_a   1.000
_cell.length_b   1.000
_cell.length_c   1.000
_cell.angle_alpha   90.00
_cell.angle_beta   90.00
_cell.angle_gamma   90.00
#
_symmetry.space_group_name_H-M   'P 1'
#
loop_
_entity.id
_entity.type
_entity.pdbx_description
1 polymer ?
#
loop_
_entity_poly.entity_id
_entity_poly.type
_entity_poly.pdbx_seq_one_letter_code
_entity_poly.pdbx_strand_id
1 'polypeptide(L)'
;MKSLEVFSTLMASAAARTHIKKSIIDNRIKFDKEVLFHGDAEFWEDYDDWDPYADLDTEEVEDIMRRIAAHMDANKDGYVDSEELTIWTLFSMHNINAKWAHEEWEDIDMHGNNMGMSWQDVCNEEYGFQFEQSVDQYGPRDVEKFDPDNEEYYEFNRNYNRNRAKFEASDQNTDGFLNRDEWLSYNNPFKHQEVKDKMIEKIMEKIDSDQDGAISLQEYLNDWRIRPSDANDDALEYDIDEFKEDLDRNGDGILEGDELIFWLDADLAGDANDEAEHLMDTCDEDQDGKLTAEEIVNHYDFLIDHEIMEHGDTLRDFYYHDEFRK
;
A
#
# COMPACT_ATOMS: atom_id res chain seq x y z
N MET A 1 -7.97 32.86 35.03
CA MET A 1 -8.62 31.73 35.74
C MET A 1 -9.81 31.31 34.90
N LYS A 2 -9.82 30.06 34.44
CA LYS A 2 -10.59 29.46 33.32
C LYS A 2 -9.90 29.52 31.94
N SER A 3 -8.96 28.60 31.73
CA SER A 3 -8.71 27.93 30.43
C SER A 3 -7.57 26.89 30.53
N LEU A 4 -7.44 26.19 31.67
CA LEU A 4 -6.33 25.25 31.93
C LEU A 4 -6.81 23.84 32.31
N GLU A 5 -8.10 23.54 32.11
CA GLU A 5 -8.69 22.23 32.45
C GLU A 5 -9.26 21.46 31.24
N VAL A 6 -9.06 21.93 30.01
CA VAL A 6 -9.50 21.20 28.79
C VAL A 6 -8.36 20.39 28.15
N PHE A 7 -7.10 20.63 28.53
CA PHE A 7 -5.95 19.88 27.99
C PHE A 7 -5.58 18.63 28.81
N SER A 8 -6.35 18.28 29.83
CA SER A 8 -6.05 17.15 30.72
C SER A 8 -6.77 15.85 30.34
N THR A 9 -7.59 15.84 29.30
CA THR A 9 -8.42 14.67 28.95
C THR A 9 -7.93 13.92 27.69
N LEU A 10 -6.96 14.47 26.95
CA LEU A 10 -6.31 13.81 25.80
C LEU A 10 -5.08 12.97 26.19
N MET A 11 -4.70 12.94 27.47
CA MET A 11 -3.51 12.20 27.97
C MET A 11 -3.88 10.85 28.62
N ALA A 12 -5.03 10.28 28.25
CA ALA A 12 -5.52 9.01 28.80
C ALA A 12 -5.70 7.89 27.76
N SER A 13 -5.21 8.04 26.52
CA SER A 13 -5.03 6.93 25.57
C SER A 13 -3.56 6.66 25.19
N ALA A 14 -2.59 7.33 25.83
CA ALA A 14 -1.17 6.95 25.76
C ALA A 14 -0.85 5.65 26.53
N ALA A 15 -1.81 4.73 26.59
CA ALA A 15 -1.69 3.42 27.19
C ALA A 15 -1.28 2.44 26.08
N ALA A 16 0.03 2.21 25.96
CA ALA A 16 0.65 1.14 25.19
C ALA A 16 0.32 1.13 23.69
N ARG A 17 0.85 2.11 22.94
CA ARG A 17 1.20 1.87 21.53
C ARG A 17 2.35 0.87 21.53
N THR A 18 1.98 -0.40 21.58
CA THR A 18 2.91 -1.53 21.48
C THR A 18 3.55 -1.44 20.10
N HIS A 19 4.88 -1.52 20.00
CA HIS A 19 5.58 -1.62 18.71
C HIS A 19 4.73 -2.41 17.72
N ILE A 20 4.48 -1.86 16.52
CA ILE A 20 3.97 -2.66 15.41
C ILE A 20 4.78 -3.94 15.45
N LYS A 21 4.10 -5.05 15.71
CA LYS A 21 4.83 -6.30 15.76
C LYS A 21 5.17 -6.55 14.31
N LYS A 22 6.44 -6.53 13.96
CA LYS A 22 6.99 -7.13 12.74
C LYS A 22 6.27 -8.42 12.32
N SER A 23 5.78 -9.19 13.30
CA SER A 23 4.96 -10.37 13.06
C SER A 23 3.67 -10.13 12.27
N ILE A 24 3.00 -8.98 12.37
CA ILE A 24 1.77 -8.67 11.62
C ILE A 24 2.10 -8.61 10.12
N ILE A 25 3.08 -7.78 9.77
CA ILE A 25 3.58 -7.62 8.41
C ILE A 25 4.18 -8.93 7.88
N ASP A 26 5.01 -9.61 8.66
CA ASP A 26 5.60 -10.90 8.27
C ASP A 26 4.51 -11.97 8.04
N ASN A 27 3.45 -11.98 8.84
CA ASN A 27 2.30 -12.88 8.66
C ASN A 27 1.53 -12.55 7.38
N ARG A 28 1.29 -11.26 7.10
CA ARG A 28 0.58 -10.83 5.89
C ARG A 28 1.37 -11.13 4.62
N ILE A 29 2.67 -10.78 4.59
CA ILE A 29 3.58 -11.14 3.49
C ILE A 29 3.57 -12.65 3.22
N LYS A 30 3.53 -13.45 4.29
CA LYS A 30 3.50 -14.91 4.17
C LYS A 30 2.17 -15.38 3.57
N PHE A 31 1.05 -14.85 4.03
CA PHE A 31 -0.28 -15.12 3.49
C PHE A 31 -0.34 -14.78 2.00
N ASP A 32 0.07 -13.56 1.61
CA ASP A 32 0.06 -13.12 0.21
C ASP A 32 0.93 -14.01 -0.66
N LYS A 33 2.10 -14.45 -0.19
CA LYS A 33 2.95 -15.41 -0.93
C LYS A 33 2.29 -16.78 -1.12
N GLU A 34 1.41 -17.19 -0.20
CA GLU A 34 0.63 -18.41 -0.35
C GLU A 34 -0.47 -18.16 -1.40
N VAL A 35 -1.30 -17.12 -1.25
CA VAL A 35 -2.43 -16.79 -2.14
C VAL A 35 -2.03 -16.45 -3.59
N LEU A 36 -1.15 -15.46 -3.78
CA LEU A 36 -0.79 -14.91 -5.11
C LEU A 36 -0.05 -15.88 -6.04
N PHE A 37 0.45 -17.00 -5.51
CA PHE A 37 1.37 -17.89 -6.22
C PHE A 37 0.95 -19.36 -6.18
N HIS A 38 -0.30 -19.67 -5.84
CA HIS A 38 -0.87 -20.95 -6.20
C HIS A 38 -1.16 -21.04 -7.71
N GLY A 39 -0.11 -20.91 -8.54
CA GLY A 39 -0.15 -21.15 -9.98
C GLY A 39 0.42 -19.99 -10.78
N ASP A 40 1.10 -20.32 -11.88
CA ASP A 40 1.60 -19.38 -12.88
C ASP A 40 0.49 -18.42 -13.37
N ALA A 41 0.87 -17.41 -14.16
CA ALA A 41 0.00 -16.48 -14.89
C ALA A 41 -1.30 -17.07 -15.51
N GLU A 42 -1.35 -18.39 -15.77
CA GLU A 42 -2.56 -19.13 -16.17
C GLU A 42 -3.66 -19.18 -15.08
N PHE A 43 -3.36 -18.85 -13.82
CA PHE A 43 -4.30 -18.90 -12.69
C PHE A 43 -5.36 -17.79 -12.72
N TRP A 44 -5.01 -16.61 -13.24
CA TRP A 44 -5.94 -15.46 -13.32
C TRP A 44 -6.96 -15.60 -14.45
N GLU A 45 -6.73 -16.48 -15.44
CA GLU A 45 -7.61 -16.67 -16.60
C GLU A 45 -8.77 -17.65 -16.34
N ASP A 46 -8.71 -18.47 -15.28
CA ASP A 46 -9.62 -19.62 -15.10
C ASP A 46 -10.87 -19.33 -14.23
N TYR A 47 -11.05 -18.09 -13.72
CA TYR A 47 -12.10 -17.75 -12.73
C TYR A 47 -13.14 -16.69 -13.15
N ASP A 48 -13.20 -16.32 -14.43
CA ASP A 48 -14.06 -15.24 -14.96
C ASP A 48 -15.58 -15.36 -14.67
N ASP A 49 -16.05 -16.54 -14.25
CA ASP A 49 -17.48 -16.81 -13.97
C ASP A 49 -17.82 -16.96 -12.46
N TRP A 50 -16.87 -16.75 -11.54
CA TRP A 50 -17.12 -16.95 -10.11
C TRP A 50 -17.83 -15.74 -9.47
N ASP A 51 -19.00 -15.99 -8.86
CA ASP A 51 -19.80 -14.97 -8.15
C ASP A 51 -20.06 -15.42 -6.70
N PRO A 52 -19.53 -14.71 -5.69
CA PRO A 52 -19.67 -15.09 -4.29
C PRO A 52 -21.13 -15.17 -3.83
N TYR A 53 -22.05 -14.43 -4.46
CA TYR A 53 -23.47 -14.41 -4.11
C TYR A 53 -24.28 -15.50 -4.82
N ALA A 54 -23.75 -16.08 -5.90
CA ALA A 54 -24.44 -17.13 -6.66
C ALA A 54 -23.88 -18.53 -6.40
N ASP A 55 -22.58 -18.63 -6.13
CA ASP A 55 -21.85 -19.91 -6.05
C ASP A 55 -21.71 -20.46 -4.64
N LEU A 56 -21.92 -19.65 -3.60
CA LEU A 56 -21.84 -20.04 -2.19
C LEU A 56 -23.18 -19.87 -1.48
N ASP A 57 -23.48 -20.74 -0.51
CA ASP A 57 -24.54 -20.48 0.45
C ASP A 57 -24.06 -19.61 1.62
N THR A 58 -25.00 -19.03 2.37
CA THR A 58 -24.69 -18.14 3.48
C THR A 58 -23.81 -18.81 4.55
N GLU A 59 -24.01 -20.10 4.84
CA GLU A 59 -23.22 -20.80 5.86
C GLU A 59 -21.77 -20.98 5.40
N GLU A 60 -21.55 -21.22 4.10
CA GLU A 60 -20.22 -21.27 3.49
C GLU A 60 -19.51 -19.91 3.52
N VAL A 61 -20.22 -18.83 3.18
CA VAL A 61 -19.67 -17.47 3.25
C VAL A 61 -19.30 -17.11 4.69
N GLU A 62 -20.19 -17.36 5.65
CA GLU A 62 -19.92 -17.11 7.07
C GLU A 62 -18.69 -17.90 7.57
N ASP A 63 -18.52 -19.16 7.18
CA ASP A 63 -17.33 -19.95 7.54
C ASP A 63 -16.05 -19.34 6.95
N ILE A 64 -16.07 -18.98 5.67
CA ILE A 64 -14.93 -18.33 5.00
C ILE A 64 -14.58 -17.01 5.69
N MET A 65 -15.57 -16.16 5.98
CA MET A 65 -15.35 -14.87 6.64
C MET A 65 -14.73 -15.02 8.03
N ARG A 66 -15.12 -16.06 8.80
CA ARG A 66 -14.46 -16.36 10.09
C ARG A 66 -13.00 -16.76 9.90
N ARG A 67 -12.68 -17.50 8.84
CA ARG A 67 -11.30 -17.86 8.52
C ARG A 67 -10.48 -16.65 8.11
N ILE A 68 -11.06 -15.73 7.32
CA ILE A 68 -10.43 -14.46 6.95
C ILE A 68 -10.17 -13.60 8.19
N ALA A 69 -11.17 -13.40 9.05
CA ALA A 69 -11.02 -12.67 10.32
C ALA A 69 -9.88 -13.25 11.18
N ALA A 70 -9.76 -14.58 11.25
CA ALA A 70 -8.69 -15.24 11.97
C ALA A 70 -7.29 -15.04 11.34
N HIS A 71 -7.20 -14.69 10.05
CA HIS A 71 -5.95 -14.32 9.39
C HIS A 71 -5.62 -12.83 9.58
N MET A 72 -6.63 -11.97 9.61
CA MET A 72 -6.50 -10.55 9.95
C MET A 72 -5.99 -10.36 11.39
N ASP A 73 -6.51 -11.12 12.37
CA ASP A 73 -6.03 -11.15 13.76
C ASP A 73 -4.63 -11.78 13.81
N ALA A 74 -3.61 -10.98 13.54
CA ALA A 74 -2.24 -11.42 13.46
C ALA A 74 -1.64 -11.69 14.84
N ASN A 75 -2.10 -10.93 15.84
CA ASN A 75 -1.59 -11.00 17.20
C ASN A 75 -2.21 -12.15 18.04
N LYS A 76 -3.29 -12.75 17.53
CA LYS A 76 -4.06 -13.88 18.08
C LYS A 76 -4.76 -13.56 19.40
N ASP A 77 -5.25 -12.34 19.58
CA ASP A 77 -6.03 -11.94 20.75
C ASP A 77 -7.54 -12.15 20.58
N GLY A 78 -7.98 -12.57 19.39
CA GLY A 78 -9.36 -12.86 19.04
C GLY A 78 -10.12 -11.66 18.46
N TYR A 79 -9.43 -10.54 18.21
CA TYR A 79 -9.99 -9.33 17.64
C TYR A 79 -9.13 -8.87 16.45
N VAL A 80 -9.73 -8.09 15.55
CA VAL A 80 -9.03 -7.35 14.50
C VAL A 80 -9.07 -5.89 14.87
N ASP A 81 -7.93 -5.32 15.26
CA ASP A 81 -7.83 -3.89 15.58
C ASP A 81 -7.57 -3.04 14.33
N SER A 82 -7.61 -1.70 14.50
CA SER A 82 -7.38 -0.76 13.40
C SER A 82 -6.01 -0.93 12.74
N GLU A 83 -4.98 -1.33 13.49
CA GLU A 83 -3.63 -1.48 12.94
C GLU A 83 -3.55 -2.73 12.06
N GLU A 84 -4.10 -3.85 12.54
CA GLU A 84 -4.22 -5.09 11.79
C GLU A 84 -5.08 -4.90 10.53
N LEU A 85 -6.15 -4.12 10.63
CA LEU A 85 -7.04 -3.82 9.51
C LEU A 85 -6.35 -2.95 8.46
N THR A 86 -5.66 -1.87 8.84
CA THR A 86 -4.88 -1.07 7.88
C THR A 86 -3.81 -1.91 7.19
N ILE A 87 -3.01 -2.67 7.95
CA ILE A 87 -1.95 -3.50 7.36
C ILE A 87 -2.58 -4.49 6.37
N TRP A 88 -3.73 -5.07 6.71
CA TRP A 88 -4.43 -5.92 5.76
C TRP A 88 -4.86 -5.13 4.52
N THR A 89 -5.52 -3.98 4.67
CA THR A 89 -5.98 -3.18 3.52
C THR A 89 -4.82 -2.76 2.61
N LEU A 90 -3.72 -2.26 3.16
CA LEU A 90 -2.53 -1.83 2.39
C LEU A 90 -1.99 -2.96 1.52
N PHE A 91 -1.83 -4.14 2.08
CA PHE A 91 -1.34 -5.29 1.33
C PHE A 91 -2.35 -5.80 0.30
N SER A 92 -3.65 -5.70 0.58
CA SER A 92 -4.70 -6.04 -0.38
C SER A 92 -4.68 -5.08 -1.57
N MET A 93 -4.52 -3.77 -1.34
CA MET A 93 -4.37 -2.77 -2.41
C MET A 93 -3.14 -3.03 -3.28
N HIS A 94 -1.99 -3.37 -2.68
CA HIS A 94 -0.82 -3.79 -3.45
C HIS A 94 -1.06 -5.08 -4.24
N ASN A 95 -1.87 -6.00 -3.72
CA ASN A 95 -2.23 -7.21 -4.43
C ASN A 95 -3.09 -6.90 -5.67
N ILE A 96 -4.12 -6.08 -5.51
CA ILE A 96 -4.96 -5.57 -6.60
C ILE A 96 -4.11 -4.91 -7.68
N ASN A 97 -3.20 -4.00 -7.29
CA ASN A 97 -2.32 -3.30 -8.24
C ASN A 97 -1.42 -4.28 -9.02
N ALA A 98 -0.86 -5.30 -8.35
CA ALA A 98 -0.07 -6.31 -9.05
C ALA A 98 -0.91 -7.19 -9.99
N LYS A 99 -2.17 -7.47 -9.64
CA LYS A 99 -3.10 -8.20 -10.50
C LYS A 99 -3.44 -7.38 -11.75
N TRP A 100 -3.79 -6.12 -11.61
CA TRP A 100 -4.03 -5.24 -12.76
C TRP A 100 -2.78 -5.09 -13.64
N ALA A 101 -1.62 -4.88 -13.02
CA ALA A 101 -0.33 -4.86 -13.72
C ALA A 101 -0.04 -6.14 -14.52
N HIS A 102 -0.51 -7.30 -14.05
CA HIS A 102 -0.41 -8.57 -14.77
C HIS A 102 -1.34 -8.63 -15.98
N GLU A 103 -2.61 -8.22 -15.81
CA GLU A 103 -3.64 -8.22 -16.85
C GLU A 103 -3.31 -7.22 -17.97
N GLU A 104 -2.82 -6.05 -17.62
CA GLU A 104 -2.48 -4.96 -18.55
C GLU A 104 -1.13 -5.18 -19.24
N TRP A 105 -0.32 -6.16 -18.81
CA TRP A 105 1.01 -6.38 -19.35
C TRP A 105 1.03 -6.53 -20.88
N GLU A 106 0.06 -7.25 -21.45
CA GLU A 106 -0.04 -7.45 -22.90
C GLU A 106 -0.38 -6.15 -23.65
N ASP A 107 -1.17 -5.27 -23.03
CA ASP A 107 -1.52 -3.96 -23.59
C ASP A 107 -0.36 -2.96 -23.47
N ILE A 108 0.45 -3.07 -22.43
CA ILE A 108 1.62 -2.22 -22.18
C ILE A 108 2.79 -2.56 -23.14
N ASP A 109 3.02 -3.85 -23.47
CA ASP A 109 4.06 -4.28 -24.43
C ASP A 109 3.70 -3.98 -25.92
N MET A 110 2.60 -3.24 -26.19
CA MET A 110 2.24 -2.81 -27.55
C MET A 110 3.26 -1.86 -28.21
N HIS A 111 4.30 -1.39 -27.50
CA HIS A 111 5.45 -0.72 -28.11
C HIS A 111 6.33 -1.66 -28.96
N GLY A 112 6.12 -2.98 -28.89
CA GLY A 112 6.59 -3.96 -29.87
C GLY A 112 8.11 -4.09 -29.97
N ASN A 113 8.84 -3.63 -28.95
CA ASN A 113 10.30 -3.70 -28.87
C ASN A 113 10.79 -4.89 -28.04
N ASN A 114 9.89 -5.56 -27.29
CA ASN A 114 10.21 -6.68 -26.40
C ASN A 114 11.33 -6.34 -25.39
N MET A 115 11.42 -5.06 -24.98
CA MET A 115 12.41 -4.56 -24.03
C MET A 115 11.84 -4.42 -22.61
N GLY A 116 10.53 -4.47 -22.41
CA GLY A 116 9.89 -4.19 -21.10
C GLY A 116 9.57 -2.71 -20.91
N MET A 117 9.17 -2.33 -19.70
CA MET A 117 8.79 -0.94 -19.37
C MET A 117 10.01 -0.12 -18.98
N SER A 118 10.34 0.91 -19.76
CA SER A 118 11.34 1.89 -19.35
C SER A 118 10.78 2.82 -18.27
N TRP A 119 11.65 3.58 -17.60
CA TRP A 119 11.18 4.63 -16.68
C TRP A 119 10.25 5.65 -17.35
N GLN A 120 10.45 5.91 -18.64
CA GLN A 120 9.57 6.80 -19.39
C GLN A 120 8.16 6.22 -19.55
N ASP A 121 8.05 4.90 -19.70
CA ASP A 121 6.77 4.21 -19.85
C ASP A 121 6.02 4.21 -18.51
N VAL A 122 6.72 3.90 -17.41
CA VAL A 122 6.17 4.04 -16.05
C VAL A 122 5.71 5.47 -15.80
N CYS A 123 6.51 6.48 -16.18
CA CYS A 123 6.09 7.87 -16.04
C CYS A 123 4.86 8.24 -16.88
N ASN A 124 4.64 7.59 -18.02
CA ASN A 124 3.45 7.86 -18.83
C ASN A 124 2.21 7.25 -18.18
N GLU A 125 2.36 6.06 -17.59
CA GLU A 125 1.30 5.33 -16.91
C GLU A 125 0.85 6.02 -15.62
N GLU A 126 1.80 6.26 -14.72
CA GLU A 126 1.54 6.82 -13.37
C GLU A 126 1.00 8.25 -13.41
N TYR A 127 1.29 8.99 -14.48
CA TYR A 127 1.19 10.44 -14.44
C TYR A 127 0.67 11.13 -15.70
N GLY A 128 0.35 10.38 -16.76
CA GLY A 128 -0.37 10.92 -17.91
C GLY A 128 0.36 12.05 -18.67
N PHE A 129 1.56 11.77 -19.18
CA PHE A 129 2.28 12.52 -20.23
C PHE A 129 3.17 13.74 -19.85
N GLN A 130 3.46 14.02 -18.57
CA GLN A 130 4.13 15.29 -18.18
C GLN A 130 5.67 15.26 -18.04
N PHE A 131 6.36 14.15 -18.28
CA PHE A 131 7.78 14.04 -17.87
C PHE A 131 8.83 14.37 -18.92
N GLU A 132 8.61 14.00 -20.18
CA GLU A 132 9.56 14.23 -21.27
C GLU A 132 8.85 14.12 -22.61
N GLN A 133 9.51 14.48 -23.72
CA GLN A 133 8.92 14.43 -25.07
C GLN A 133 8.21 13.09 -25.31
N SER A 134 6.89 13.07 -25.12
CA SER A 134 6.11 11.87 -25.33
C SER A 134 5.99 11.66 -26.83
N VAL A 135 6.50 10.53 -27.28
CA VAL A 135 6.34 10.07 -28.65
C VAL A 135 5.26 8.99 -28.58
N ASP A 136 4.03 9.34 -28.98
CA ASP A 136 2.98 8.34 -29.17
C ASP A 136 3.02 7.80 -30.62
N GLN A 137 2.09 6.92 -30.94
CA GLN A 137 1.91 6.39 -32.30
C GLN A 137 1.65 7.47 -33.38
N TYR A 138 1.39 8.72 -32.99
CA TYR A 138 1.14 9.88 -33.86
C TYR A 138 2.34 10.85 -33.94
N GLY A 139 3.42 10.62 -33.18
CA GLY A 139 4.66 11.38 -33.22
C GLY A 139 4.96 12.16 -31.93
N PRO A 140 6.04 12.97 -31.90
CA PRO A 140 6.38 13.77 -30.73
C PRO A 140 5.29 14.80 -30.44
N ARG A 141 4.70 14.76 -29.24
CA ARG A 141 3.83 15.81 -28.73
C ARG A 141 4.68 16.91 -28.10
N ASP A 142 4.31 18.17 -28.32
CA ASP A 142 4.82 19.29 -27.52
C ASP A 142 4.19 19.19 -26.12
N VAL A 143 4.86 18.48 -25.22
CA VAL A 143 4.50 18.42 -23.80
C VAL A 143 5.37 19.39 -23.01
N GLU A 144 4.77 19.98 -21.97
CA GLU A 144 5.52 20.73 -20.97
C GLU A 144 6.53 19.78 -20.31
N LYS A 145 7.78 20.22 -20.20
CA LYS A 145 8.81 19.41 -19.57
C LYS A 145 8.66 19.54 -18.06
N PHE A 146 8.69 18.42 -17.35
CA PHE A 146 8.86 18.41 -15.90
C PHE A 146 10.05 19.29 -15.52
N ASP A 147 9.76 20.30 -14.71
CA ASP A 147 10.74 21.16 -14.08
C ASP A 147 10.68 20.87 -12.57
N PRO A 148 11.67 20.17 -11.99
CA PRO A 148 11.66 19.85 -10.56
C PRO A 148 11.69 21.11 -9.67
N ASP A 149 11.96 22.28 -10.24
CA ASP A 149 11.97 23.57 -9.55
C ASP A 149 10.64 24.34 -9.69
N ASN A 150 9.63 23.82 -10.41
CA ASN A 150 8.31 24.45 -10.57
C ASN A 150 7.32 24.01 -9.46
N GLU A 151 6.64 24.99 -8.89
CA GLU A 151 5.68 24.81 -7.77
C GLU A 151 4.48 23.93 -8.12
N GLU A 152 4.07 23.90 -9.38
CA GLU A 152 2.95 23.07 -9.84
C GLU A 152 3.28 21.56 -9.86
N TYR A 153 4.56 21.20 -9.79
CA TYR A 153 5.03 19.81 -9.78
C TYR A 153 5.50 19.35 -8.39
N TYR A 154 5.14 20.06 -7.32
CA TYR A 154 5.60 19.75 -5.96
C TYR A 154 5.10 18.39 -5.45
N GLU A 155 3.80 18.10 -5.52
CA GLU A 155 3.23 16.78 -5.15
C GLU A 155 3.82 15.66 -6.02
N PHE A 156 4.02 15.99 -7.29
CA PHE A 156 4.60 15.10 -8.28
C PHE A 156 6.03 14.69 -7.96
N ASN A 157 6.83 15.56 -7.33
CA ASN A 157 8.25 15.31 -7.09
C ASN A 157 8.46 14.21 -6.02
N ARG A 158 7.61 14.16 -4.98
CA ARG A 158 7.71 13.11 -3.95
C ARG A 158 7.37 11.75 -4.54
N ASN A 159 6.21 11.64 -5.18
CA ASN A 159 5.77 10.41 -5.82
C ASN A 159 6.72 10.00 -6.94
N TYR A 160 7.27 10.94 -7.71
CA TYR A 160 8.30 10.66 -8.70
C TYR A 160 9.56 10.06 -8.09
N ASN A 161 10.10 10.63 -7.00
CA ASN A 161 11.33 10.10 -6.40
C ASN A 161 11.11 8.73 -5.74
N ARG A 162 9.95 8.52 -5.10
CA ARG A 162 9.52 7.22 -4.57
C ARG A 162 9.38 6.18 -5.68
N ASN A 163 8.61 6.48 -6.72
CA ASN A 163 8.43 5.61 -7.89
C ASN A 163 9.76 5.38 -8.63
N ARG A 164 10.66 6.35 -8.66
CA ARG A 164 12.00 6.19 -9.25
C ARG A 164 12.85 5.21 -8.46
N ALA A 165 12.84 5.31 -7.13
CA ALA A 165 13.56 4.36 -6.29
C ALA A 165 12.94 2.95 -6.41
N LYS A 166 11.61 2.86 -6.51
CA LYS A 166 10.84 1.64 -6.76
C LYS A 166 11.22 1.00 -8.08
N PHE A 167 11.29 1.77 -9.15
CA PHE A 167 11.79 1.33 -10.46
C PHE A 167 13.23 0.81 -10.37
N GLU A 168 14.14 1.58 -9.77
CA GLU A 168 15.57 1.21 -9.67
C GLU A 168 15.80 -0.04 -8.80
N ALA A 169 14.92 -0.28 -7.81
CA ALA A 169 14.96 -1.46 -6.97
C ALA A 169 14.33 -2.68 -7.66
N SER A 170 13.31 -2.49 -8.47
CA SER A 170 12.65 -3.57 -9.23
C SER A 170 13.42 -3.99 -10.47
N ASP A 171 14.22 -3.11 -11.09
CA ASP A 171 15.15 -3.44 -12.18
C ASP A 171 16.35 -4.25 -11.66
N GLN A 172 16.14 -5.55 -11.47
CA GLN A 172 17.12 -6.48 -10.89
C GLN A 172 18.29 -6.72 -11.82
N ASN A 173 18.03 -6.69 -13.13
CA ASN A 173 19.03 -6.96 -14.16
C ASN A 173 19.84 -5.71 -14.56
N THR A 174 19.38 -4.52 -14.14
CA THR A 174 19.97 -3.19 -14.37
C THR A 174 20.09 -2.78 -15.84
N ASP A 175 19.18 -3.27 -16.69
CA ASP A 175 19.15 -2.93 -18.12
C ASP A 175 18.35 -1.66 -18.43
N GLY A 176 17.70 -1.07 -17.41
CA GLY A 176 16.91 0.14 -17.52
C GLY A 176 15.46 -0.11 -17.94
N PHE A 177 15.00 -1.36 -17.95
CA PHE A 177 13.63 -1.75 -18.26
C PHE A 177 13.12 -2.75 -17.23
N LEU A 178 11.83 -2.67 -16.91
CA LEU A 178 11.15 -3.69 -16.11
C LEU A 178 10.57 -4.74 -17.06
N ASN A 179 11.08 -5.97 -16.97
CA ASN A 179 10.37 -7.11 -17.54
C ASN A 179 9.10 -7.43 -16.73
N ARG A 180 8.30 -8.41 -17.17
CA ARG A 180 7.02 -8.75 -16.53
C ARG A 180 7.14 -8.97 -15.03
N ASP A 181 8.09 -9.78 -14.58
CA ASP A 181 8.26 -10.11 -13.16
C ASP A 181 8.72 -8.88 -12.36
N GLU A 182 9.55 -8.03 -12.97
CA GLU A 182 10.01 -6.77 -12.38
C GLU A 182 8.89 -5.72 -12.32
N TRP A 183 7.96 -5.71 -13.27
CA TRP A 183 6.75 -4.87 -13.27
C TRP A 183 5.76 -5.27 -12.18
N LEU A 184 5.56 -6.58 -11.97
CA LEU A 184 4.77 -7.07 -10.84
C LEU A 184 5.44 -6.73 -9.50
N SER A 185 6.77 -6.81 -9.44
CA SER A 185 7.55 -6.41 -8.25
C SER A 185 7.51 -4.92 -8.01
N TYR A 186 7.44 -4.11 -9.07
CA TYR A 186 7.18 -2.68 -8.96
C TYR A 186 5.80 -2.46 -8.32
N ASN A 187 4.73 -3.05 -8.84
CA ASN A 187 3.38 -2.80 -8.30
C ASN A 187 3.12 -3.43 -6.90
N ASN A 188 3.84 -4.50 -6.56
CA ASN A 188 3.82 -5.10 -5.21
C ASN A 188 5.25 -5.48 -4.76
N PRO A 189 5.99 -4.54 -4.15
CA PRO A 189 7.39 -4.76 -3.76
C PRO A 189 7.55 -5.69 -2.56
N PHE A 190 6.49 -5.90 -1.78
CA PHE A 190 6.54 -6.75 -0.57
C PHE A 190 6.57 -8.25 -0.88
N LYS A 191 6.22 -8.61 -2.11
CA LYS A 191 6.25 -9.96 -2.64
C LYS A 191 7.65 -10.56 -2.66
N HIS A 192 8.66 -9.76 -2.98
CA HIS A 192 10.06 -10.20 -3.06
C HIS A 192 10.89 -9.50 -1.99
N GLN A 193 11.33 -10.27 -0.98
CA GLN A 193 12.14 -9.73 0.11
C GLN A 193 13.39 -9.00 -0.41
N GLU A 194 14.04 -9.52 -1.45
CA GLU A 194 15.21 -8.89 -2.07
C GLU A 194 14.89 -7.56 -2.75
N VAL A 195 13.70 -7.41 -3.35
CA VAL A 195 13.24 -6.15 -3.96
C VAL A 195 12.93 -5.14 -2.87
N LYS A 196 12.17 -5.55 -1.84
CA LYS A 196 11.86 -4.72 -0.67
C LYS A 196 13.12 -4.20 0.01
N ASP A 197 14.08 -5.07 0.29
CA ASP A 197 15.33 -4.68 0.98
C ASP A 197 16.16 -3.70 0.14
N LYS A 198 16.28 -3.95 -1.18
CA LYS A 198 16.95 -3.02 -2.11
C LYS A 198 16.24 -1.68 -2.22
N MET A 199 14.92 -1.69 -2.22
CA MET A 199 14.10 -0.48 -2.29
C MET A 199 14.31 0.38 -1.05
N ILE A 200 14.22 -0.21 0.14
CA ILE A 200 14.53 0.47 1.40
C ILE A 200 15.95 1.03 1.36
N GLU A 201 16.95 0.25 0.95
CA GLU A 201 18.34 0.72 0.81
C GLU A 201 18.44 1.96 -0.11
N LYS A 202 17.82 1.91 -1.30
CA LYS A 202 17.85 3.00 -2.30
C LYS A 202 17.19 4.29 -1.81
N ILE A 203 16.15 4.16 -1.00
CA ILE A 203 15.44 5.30 -0.42
C ILE A 203 16.26 5.90 0.71
N MET A 204 16.76 5.08 1.62
CA MET A 204 17.59 5.54 2.73
C MET A 204 18.84 6.26 2.23
N GLU A 205 19.48 5.78 1.14
CA GLU A 205 20.59 6.49 0.48
C GLU A 205 20.27 7.93 0.05
N LYS A 206 18.99 8.24 -0.22
CA LYS A 206 18.53 9.55 -0.70
C LYS A 206 18.06 10.46 0.43
N ILE A 207 17.45 9.89 1.47
CA ILE A 207 16.70 10.64 2.49
C ILE A 207 17.43 10.74 3.81
N ASP A 208 17.97 9.62 4.30
CA ASP A 208 18.70 9.52 5.58
C ASP A 208 20.04 10.24 5.46
N SER A 209 19.99 11.52 5.80
CA SER A 209 21.05 12.49 5.56
C SER A 209 22.12 12.42 6.65
N ASP A 210 21.73 12.03 7.87
CA ASP A 210 22.65 11.87 8.99
C ASP A 210 23.13 10.42 9.22
N GLN A 211 22.59 9.47 8.44
CA GLN A 211 22.96 8.05 8.40
C GLN A 211 22.69 7.32 9.71
N ASP A 212 21.63 7.70 10.41
CA ASP A 212 21.22 7.05 11.66
C ASP A 212 20.36 5.79 11.43
N GLY A 213 19.92 5.55 10.19
CA GLY A 213 19.12 4.40 9.80
C GLY A 213 17.63 4.57 9.98
N ALA A 214 17.16 5.78 10.27
CA ALA A 214 15.75 6.15 10.35
C ALA A 214 15.45 7.39 9.49
N ILE A 215 14.16 7.66 9.25
CA ILE A 215 13.72 8.91 8.60
C ILE A 215 13.09 9.78 9.69
N SER A 216 13.78 10.84 10.08
CA SER A 216 13.20 11.85 10.98
C SER A 216 12.14 12.69 10.27
N LEU A 217 11.21 13.30 11.01
CA LEU A 217 10.28 14.30 10.44
C LEU A 217 11.03 15.41 9.68
N GLN A 218 12.22 15.79 10.15
CA GLN A 218 12.99 16.80 9.44
C GLN A 218 13.48 16.30 8.08
N GLU A 219 13.94 15.06 7.97
CA GLU A 219 14.34 14.44 6.71
C GLU A 219 13.15 14.18 5.80
N TYR A 220 12.03 13.73 6.35
CA TYR A 220 10.76 13.61 5.64
C TYR A 220 10.37 14.93 4.96
N LEU A 221 10.38 16.03 5.73
CA LEU A 221 10.10 17.38 5.24
C LEU A 221 11.24 18.00 4.40
N ASN A 222 12.35 17.30 4.19
CA ASN A 222 13.51 17.74 3.42
C ASN A 222 13.88 16.78 2.27
N ASP A 223 13.17 15.66 2.11
CA ASP A 223 13.29 14.75 0.95
C ASP A 223 13.09 15.50 -0.37
N TRP A 224 12.51 16.70 -0.29
CA TRP A 224 12.40 17.66 -1.38
C TRP A 224 13.67 18.52 -1.43
N ARG A 225 14.47 18.37 -2.50
CA ARG A 225 15.63 19.23 -2.82
C ARG A 225 15.36 20.73 -2.72
N ILE A 226 14.09 21.12 -2.84
CA ILE A 226 13.59 22.43 -2.46
C ILE A 226 12.59 22.21 -1.34
N ARG A 227 13.02 22.52 -0.10
CA ARG A 227 12.04 22.80 0.95
C ARG A 227 11.23 23.97 0.46
N PRO A 228 9.90 23.88 0.43
CA PRO A 228 9.09 25.03 0.10
C PRO A 228 9.17 25.95 1.32
N SER A 229 10.20 26.79 1.37
CA SER A 229 10.15 28.05 2.12
C SER A 229 9.02 28.96 1.62
N ASP A 230 8.38 28.57 0.51
CA ASP A 230 7.22 29.14 -0.14
C ASP A 230 5.96 28.25 -0.05
N ALA A 231 5.98 27.11 0.68
CA ALA A 231 4.76 26.33 0.94
C ALA A 231 3.88 27.14 1.89
N ASN A 232 2.58 27.10 1.64
CA ASN A 232 1.63 27.62 2.61
C ASN A 232 1.67 26.77 3.89
N ASP A 233 1.22 27.36 4.99
CA ASP A 233 1.14 26.68 6.28
C ASP A 233 0.29 25.39 6.20
N ASP A 234 -0.70 25.35 5.31
CA ASP A 234 -1.61 24.22 5.13
C ASP A 234 -0.92 22.97 4.54
N ALA A 235 -0.04 23.10 3.54
CA ALA A 235 0.67 21.95 2.97
C ALA A 235 1.68 21.36 3.95
N LEU A 236 2.33 22.22 4.74
CA LEU A 236 3.22 21.77 5.81
C LEU A 236 2.45 21.05 6.92
N GLU A 237 1.25 21.53 7.27
CA GLU A 237 0.38 20.86 8.23
C GLU A 237 -0.03 19.47 7.74
N TYR A 238 -0.44 19.36 6.47
CA TYR A 238 -0.76 18.08 5.82
C TYR A 238 0.40 17.08 5.91
N ASP A 239 1.62 17.48 5.51
CA ASP A 239 2.79 16.58 5.56
C ASP A 239 3.17 16.14 6.97
N ILE A 240 2.96 17.02 7.95
CA ILE A 240 3.19 16.71 9.37
C ILE A 240 2.15 15.72 9.88
N ASP A 241 0.90 15.86 9.45
CA ASP A 241 -0.18 14.97 9.84
C ASP A 241 -0.03 13.60 9.17
N GLU A 242 0.26 13.54 7.86
CA GLU A 242 0.61 12.29 7.14
C GLU A 242 1.76 11.56 7.83
N PHE A 243 2.85 12.27 8.18
CA PHE A 243 3.97 11.66 8.89
C PHE A 243 3.54 11.03 10.22
N LYS A 244 2.68 11.69 11.00
CA LYS A 244 2.35 11.28 12.37
C LYS A 244 1.22 10.27 12.45
N GLU A 245 0.21 10.43 11.61
CA GLU A 245 -1.02 9.65 11.68
C GLU A 245 -0.94 8.45 10.73
N ASP A 246 -0.31 8.59 9.55
CA ASP A 246 -0.26 7.53 8.55
C ASP A 246 1.04 6.71 8.59
N LEU A 247 2.17 7.33 8.93
CA LEU A 247 3.50 6.71 8.80
C LEU A 247 4.17 6.35 10.14
N ASP A 248 4.14 7.23 11.14
CA ASP A 248 4.73 7.03 12.49
C ASP A 248 3.77 6.28 13.41
N ARG A 249 3.57 5.02 13.07
CA ARG A 249 2.57 4.14 13.68
C ARG A 249 2.87 3.87 15.15
N ASN A 250 4.15 3.77 15.51
CA ASN A 250 4.56 3.56 16.89
C ASN A 250 4.59 4.87 17.71
N GLY A 251 4.67 6.04 17.05
CA GLY A 251 4.59 7.37 17.64
C GLY A 251 5.90 7.84 18.30
N ASP A 252 7.05 7.33 17.87
CA ASP A 252 8.36 7.72 18.41
C ASP A 252 9.01 8.90 17.65
N GLY A 253 8.36 9.38 16.58
CA GLY A 253 8.75 10.55 15.81
C GLY A 253 9.81 10.28 14.74
N ILE A 254 10.12 9.01 14.47
CA ILE A 254 11.00 8.56 13.40
C ILE A 254 10.33 7.41 12.63
N LEU A 255 10.69 7.24 11.36
CA LEU A 255 10.24 6.07 10.60
C LEU A 255 11.42 5.10 10.50
N GLU A 256 11.29 3.93 11.11
CA GLU A 256 12.32 2.88 11.04
C GLU A 256 11.74 1.49 10.84
N GLY A 257 12.60 0.56 10.38
CA GLY A 257 12.24 -0.84 10.26
C GLY A 257 11.04 -1.07 9.34
N ASP A 258 9.93 -1.52 9.92
CA ASP A 258 8.73 -1.86 9.17
C ASP A 258 7.83 -0.63 8.87
N GLU A 259 7.98 0.51 9.56
CA GLU A 259 7.26 1.75 9.20
C GLU A 259 7.71 2.28 7.84
N LEU A 260 8.93 1.93 7.43
CA LEU A 260 9.42 2.24 6.09
C LEU A 260 8.55 1.62 5.00
N ILE A 261 7.84 0.51 5.26
CA ILE A 261 6.90 -0.13 4.32
C ILE A 261 5.75 0.81 3.97
N PHE A 262 5.17 1.49 4.96
CA PHE A 262 4.11 2.49 4.74
C PHE A 262 4.68 3.71 4.01
N TRP A 263 5.90 4.11 4.34
CA TRP A 263 6.56 5.21 3.63
C TRP A 263 6.82 4.90 2.14
N LEU A 264 7.07 3.62 1.77
CA LEU A 264 7.34 3.21 0.39
C LEU A 264 6.21 3.62 -0.56
N ASP A 265 4.97 3.59 -0.07
CA ASP A 265 3.77 3.93 -0.82
C ASP A 265 2.80 4.68 0.10
N ALA A 266 3.18 5.91 0.49
CA ALA A 266 2.43 6.67 1.49
C ALA A 266 1.01 7.01 1.04
N ASP A 267 0.77 7.17 -0.27
CA ASP A 267 -0.57 7.41 -0.81
C ASP A 267 -1.47 6.19 -0.52
N LEU A 268 -1.02 4.98 -0.83
CA LEU A 268 -1.74 3.75 -0.48
C LEU A 268 -1.83 3.53 1.04
N ALA A 269 -0.83 3.98 1.81
CA ALA A 269 -0.88 3.91 3.26
C ALA A 269 -1.98 4.82 3.85
N GLY A 270 -2.16 6.02 3.28
CA GLY A 270 -3.26 6.92 3.60
C GLY A 270 -4.62 6.33 3.20
N ASP A 271 -4.75 5.85 1.96
CA ASP A 271 -5.97 5.19 1.48
C ASP A 271 -6.35 3.98 2.34
N ALA A 272 -5.36 3.18 2.76
CA ALA A 272 -5.57 2.04 3.64
C ALA A 272 -6.00 2.44 5.06
N ASN A 273 -5.58 3.62 5.55
CA ASN A 273 -6.03 4.16 6.84
C ASN A 273 -7.47 4.63 6.75
N ASP A 274 -7.81 5.43 5.74
CA ASP A 274 -9.15 5.94 5.52
C ASP A 274 -10.15 4.79 5.37
N GLU A 275 -9.78 3.75 4.61
CA GLU A 275 -10.61 2.57 4.46
C GLU A 275 -10.72 1.78 5.77
N ALA A 276 -9.63 1.55 6.50
CA ALA A 276 -9.70 0.89 7.80
C ALA A 276 -10.57 1.64 8.82
N GLU A 277 -10.52 2.97 8.84
CA GLU A 277 -11.41 3.80 9.67
C GLU A 277 -12.87 3.64 9.25
N HIS A 278 -13.15 3.71 7.95
CA HIS A 278 -14.50 3.52 7.41
C HIS A 278 -15.08 2.13 7.71
N LEU A 279 -14.25 1.09 7.60
CA LEU A 279 -14.63 -0.28 7.94
C LEU A 279 -14.90 -0.42 9.44
N MET A 280 -14.07 0.18 10.30
CA MET A 280 -14.27 0.17 11.76
C MET A 280 -15.57 0.88 12.12
N ASP A 281 -15.81 2.08 11.59
CA ASP A 281 -17.05 2.85 11.80
C ASP A 281 -18.32 2.11 11.37
N THR A 282 -18.19 1.23 10.37
CA THR A 282 -19.31 0.46 9.82
C THR A 282 -19.53 -0.85 10.57
N CYS A 283 -18.45 -1.56 10.93
CA CYS A 283 -18.51 -2.92 11.42
C CYS A 283 -18.45 -3.04 12.96
N ASP A 284 -17.84 -2.08 13.65
CA ASP A 284 -17.71 -2.07 15.12
C ASP A 284 -19.06 -1.69 15.76
N GLU A 285 -19.88 -2.70 16.06
CA GLU A 285 -21.25 -2.47 16.53
C GLU A 285 -21.28 -1.98 17.98
N ASP A 286 -20.31 -2.39 18.79
CA ASP A 286 -20.23 -2.04 20.21
C ASP A 286 -19.29 -0.87 20.54
N GLN A 287 -18.60 -0.35 19.52
CA GLN A 287 -17.71 0.81 19.54
C GLN A 287 -16.55 0.65 20.52
N ASP A 288 -16.01 -0.56 20.63
CA ASP A 288 -14.86 -0.86 21.48
C ASP A 288 -13.49 -0.71 20.78
N GLY A 289 -13.50 -0.35 19.50
CA GLY A 289 -12.34 0.01 18.68
C GLY A 289 -11.64 -1.18 18.04
N LYS A 290 -12.31 -2.33 17.95
CA LYS A 290 -11.79 -3.58 17.38
C LYS A 290 -12.94 -4.48 16.95
N LEU A 291 -12.71 -5.29 15.91
CA LEU A 291 -13.74 -6.14 15.34
C LEU A 291 -13.62 -7.57 15.85
N THR A 292 -14.74 -8.13 16.31
CA THR A 292 -14.87 -9.57 16.49
C THR A 292 -15.08 -10.27 15.15
N ALA A 293 -14.78 -11.57 15.10
CA ALA A 293 -15.12 -12.38 13.94
C ALA A 293 -16.64 -12.39 13.64
N GLU A 294 -17.49 -12.15 14.63
CA GLU A 294 -18.94 -12.08 14.40
C GLU A 294 -19.33 -10.77 13.71
N GLU A 295 -18.73 -9.66 14.08
CA GLU A 295 -18.95 -8.36 13.42
C GLU A 295 -18.50 -8.41 11.96
N ILE A 296 -17.30 -8.94 11.69
CA ILE A 296 -16.81 -9.15 10.32
C ILE A 296 -17.78 -10.04 9.52
N VAL A 297 -18.28 -11.12 10.13
CA VAL A 297 -19.25 -11.99 9.49
C VAL A 297 -20.57 -11.28 9.23
N ASN A 298 -21.09 -10.49 10.17
CA ASN A 298 -22.39 -9.81 10.01
C ASN A 298 -22.37 -8.74 8.90
N HIS A 299 -21.20 -8.21 8.56
CA HIS A 299 -21.00 -7.17 7.55
C HIS A 299 -20.32 -7.68 6.27
N TYR A 300 -20.35 -9.00 6.01
CA TYR A 300 -19.67 -9.58 4.84
C TYR A 300 -20.13 -8.99 3.49
N ASP A 301 -21.43 -8.70 3.35
CA ASP A 301 -22.00 -8.10 2.12
C ASP A 301 -21.38 -6.73 1.81
N PHE A 302 -20.94 -6.00 2.83
CA PHE A 302 -20.23 -4.74 2.68
C PHE A 302 -18.76 -4.99 2.37
N LEU A 303 -18.10 -5.86 3.15
CA LEU A 303 -16.66 -6.11 3.03
C LEU A 303 -16.24 -6.69 1.68
N ILE A 304 -17.04 -7.61 1.10
CA ILE A 304 -16.69 -8.28 -0.17
C ILE A 304 -16.41 -7.28 -1.29
N ASP A 305 -17.13 -6.17 -1.34
CA ASP A 305 -17.00 -5.20 -2.43
C ASP A 305 -15.84 -4.20 -2.21
N HIS A 306 -15.19 -4.20 -1.04
CA HIS A 306 -14.13 -3.25 -0.67
C HIS A 306 -12.72 -3.82 -0.85
N GLU A 307 -11.73 -2.93 -0.84
CA GLU A 307 -10.31 -3.19 -1.07
C GLU A 307 -9.74 -4.19 -0.06
N ILE A 308 -10.25 -4.18 1.17
CA ILE A 308 -9.88 -5.13 2.24
C ILE A 308 -10.06 -6.60 1.81
N MET A 309 -11.07 -6.89 0.98
CA MET A 309 -11.37 -8.22 0.44
C MET A 309 -10.98 -8.38 -1.03
N GLU A 310 -10.26 -7.40 -1.59
CA GLU A 310 -9.85 -7.38 -2.99
C GLU A 310 -11.02 -7.56 -3.95
N HIS A 311 -12.14 -6.88 -3.65
CA HIS A 311 -13.40 -6.98 -4.40
C HIS A 311 -13.90 -8.44 -4.55
N GLY A 312 -13.70 -9.25 -3.51
CA GLY A 312 -14.19 -10.62 -3.40
C GLY A 312 -13.15 -11.68 -3.74
N ASP A 313 -11.99 -11.29 -4.27
CA ASP A 313 -10.89 -12.20 -4.59
C ASP A 313 -10.39 -12.93 -3.34
N THR A 314 -10.25 -12.22 -2.21
CA THR A 314 -9.86 -12.87 -0.95
C THR A 314 -10.86 -13.97 -0.54
N LEU A 315 -12.16 -13.74 -0.74
CA LEU A 315 -13.18 -14.75 -0.45
C LEU A 315 -13.02 -15.97 -1.38
N ARG A 316 -12.77 -15.72 -2.67
CA ARG A 316 -12.52 -16.75 -3.69
C ARG A 316 -11.33 -17.62 -3.31
N ASP A 317 -10.25 -16.98 -2.88
CA ASP A 317 -9.01 -17.67 -2.56
C ASP A 317 -9.22 -18.59 -1.35
N PHE A 318 -9.85 -18.11 -0.28
CA PHE A 318 -10.18 -18.96 0.87
C PHE A 318 -11.17 -20.10 0.58
N TYR A 319 -11.96 -19.99 -0.50
CA TYR A 319 -12.86 -21.05 -0.93
C TYR A 319 -12.12 -22.18 -1.67
N TYR A 320 -11.27 -21.85 -2.64
CA TYR A 320 -10.59 -22.84 -3.48
C TYR A 320 -9.33 -23.44 -2.85
N HIS A 321 -8.70 -22.76 -1.90
CA HIS A 321 -7.42 -23.17 -1.34
C HIS A 321 -7.57 -23.95 -0.02
N ASP A 322 -7.29 -25.25 -0.09
CA ASP A 322 -7.41 -26.20 1.03
C ASP A 322 -6.49 -25.84 2.22
N GLU A 323 -5.36 -25.19 1.95
CA GLU A 323 -4.40 -24.67 2.94
C GLU A 323 -5.03 -23.66 3.90
N PHE A 324 -6.00 -22.87 3.45
CA PHE A 324 -6.71 -21.90 4.29
C PHE A 324 -7.93 -22.49 5.01
N ARG A 325 -8.19 -23.81 4.88
CA ARG A 325 -9.31 -24.49 5.57
C ARG A 325 -8.96 -25.01 6.98
N LYS A 326 -7.73 -24.80 7.46
CA LYS A 326 -7.22 -25.29 8.75
C LYS A 326 -6.89 -24.14 9.68
#